data_AF-A0AAD7F6N3-F1
#
_entry.id   AF-A0AAD7F6N3-F1
#
_cell.length_a   1.000
_cell.length_b   1.000
_cell.length_c   1.000
_cell.angle_alpha   90.00
_cell.angle_beta   90.00
_cell.angle_gamma   90.00
#
_symmetry.space_group_name_H-M   'P 1'
#
loop_
_entity.id
_entity.type
_entity.pdbx_description
1 polymer ?
#
loop_
_entity_poly.entity_id
_entity_poly.type
_entity_poly.pdbx_seq_one_letter_code
_entity_poly.pdbx_strand_id
1 'polypeptide(L)'
;MEGSLSTTNVPLQVQHPIELCLDTLKDQIVNVLHNEKSYKDKIDQLETDLNVYKRAAKDLNADLKIAQLLQKDAEEQNEKLQAECLAFKTQDKGHRVVVLLDGDGTIFSPQFIEKGQKGGHAAAKQLSDATLQWLTANYEPRPLQLWVYAFFNKRGLVEALRRSGFAIAIAKFEEFVMGFNQASERFLMVDVGTTKEAADAKLKVYLEDEIRLPETFKIVFGGCHDNGYVANLRSQITAGYKEKLILLKSYTEIAGEIAALGLPILNIPDLFLSQKLETTFSSANSSKAASAKVVPAVSSPVSGNVNLGGGPQSAAATPATPTMRLLDPTKSISHQKLCTVHYLKNECKSGKSCQYAHDFTLTDSQRDALAKVAKKSPCPAIHSGGECKWGNTCPFGHVCPQSSNCFFLKKGNCKFRHASMHASPPAS
;
A
#
# COMPACT_ATOMS: atom_id res chain seq x y z
N MET A 1 102.40 -23.54 0.76
CA MET A 1 103.82 -23.13 0.79
C MET A 1 103.89 -21.68 0.37
N GLU A 2 104.83 -20.99 0.99
CA GLU A 2 105.05 -19.55 1.06
C GLU A 2 105.20 -18.85 -0.30
N GLY A 3 104.98 -17.53 -0.34
CA GLY A 3 105.51 -16.72 -1.45
C GLY A 3 104.85 -15.35 -1.71
N SER A 4 105.20 -14.36 -0.90
CA SER A 4 105.50 -12.96 -1.27
C SER A 4 104.45 -12.03 -1.91
N LEU A 5 104.11 -10.98 -1.15
CA LEU A 5 103.52 -9.70 -1.58
C LEU A 5 104.54 -8.87 -2.38
N SER A 6 104.08 -8.18 -3.43
CA SER A 6 104.80 -7.05 -4.01
C SER A 6 103.84 -5.87 -4.18
N THR A 7 103.95 -4.91 -3.27
CA THR A 7 103.25 -3.62 -3.28
C THR A 7 104.09 -2.61 -4.05
N THR A 8 103.61 -2.17 -5.21
CA THR A 8 104.14 -1.00 -5.91
C THR A 8 103.56 0.28 -5.32
N ASN A 9 104.47 1.11 -4.86
CA ASN A 9 104.29 2.37 -4.15
C ASN A 9 103.95 3.49 -5.16
N VAL A 10 102.78 4.12 -5.05
CA VAL A 10 102.41 5.34 -5.79
C VAL A 10 102.74 6.55 -4.89
N PRO A 11 103.46 7.58 -5.36
CA PRO A 11 103.84 8.70 -4.51
C PRO A 11 102.63 9.58 -4.17
N LEU A 12 102.43 9.85 -2.88
CA LEU A 12 101.51 10.87 -2.36
C LEU A 12 102.06 12.26 -2.71
N GLN A 13 101.41 12.92 -3.66
CA GLN A 13 101.68 14.31 -4.04
C GLN A 13 101.00 15.23 -3.01
N VAL A 14 101.79 15.89 -2.17
CA VAL A 14 101.30 16.84 -1.15
C VAL A 14 100.90 18.15 -1.85
N GLN A 15 99.60 18.41 -1.98
CA GLN A 15 99.08 19.66 -2.54
C GLN A 15 99.43 20.87 -1.67
N HIS A 16 99.76 22.00 -2.30
CA HIS A 16 100.16 23.24 -1.62
C HIS A 16 98.92 23.94 -0.99
N PRO A 17 98.98 24.49 0.23
CA PRO A 17 97.81 25.00 0.96
C PRO A 17 97.03 26.13 0.26
N ILE A 18 97.68 26.87 -0.66
CA ILE A 18 97.02 27.89 -1.49
C ILE A 18 96.13 27.25 -2.57
N GLU A 19 96.55 26.11 -3.12
CA GLU A 19 95.82 25.37 -4.16
C GLU A 19 94.53 24.77 -3.59
N LEU A 20 94.60 24.22 -2.37
CA LEU A 20 93.44 23.73 -1.61
C LEU A 20 92.41 24.84 -1.34
N CYS A 21 92.88 26.05 -1.02
CA CYS A 21 92.03 27.21 -0.80
C CYS A 21 91.34 27.68 -2.09
N LEU A 22 92.08 27.70 -3.22
CA LEU A 22 91.54 28.04 -4.53
C LEU A 22 90.50 27.02 -5.01
N ASP A 23 90.74 25.72 -4.80
CA ASP A 23 89.77 24.65 -5.11
C ASP A 23 88.50 24.79 -4.26
N THR A 24 88.65 25.09 -2.97
CA THR A 24 87.49 25.34 -2.08
C THR A 24 86.67 26.55 -2.56
N LEU A 25 87.34 27.63 -2.98
CA LEU A 25 86.67 28.83 -3.48
C LEU A 25 85.95 28.56 -4.81
N LYS A 26 86.56 27.75 -5.67
CA LYS A 26 85.96 27.29 -6.94
C LYS A 26 84.70 26.47 -6.69
N ASP A 27 84.73 25.54 -5.74
CA ASP A 27 83.55 24.73 -5.37
C ASP A 27 82.43 25.59 -4.77
N GLN A 28 82.78 26.59 -3.97
CA GLN A 28 81.80 27.56 -3.45
C GLN A 28 81.17 28.39 -4.58
N ILE A 29 81.95 28.86 -5.55
CA ILE A 29 81.43 29.59 -6.73
C ILE A 29 80.49 28.70 -7.55
N VAL A 30 80.88 27.44 -7.80
CA VAL A 30 80.04 26.47 -8.53
C VAL A 30 78.72 26.22 -7.79
N ASN A 31 78.76 26.06 -6.46
CA ASN A 31 77.56 25.90 -5.64
C ASN A 31 76.65 27.14 -5.69
N VAL A 32 77.21 28.34 -5.65
CA VAL A 32 76.42 29.58 -5.77
C VAL A 32 75.74 29.66 -7.14
N LEU A 33 76.45 29.35 -8.22
CA LEU A 33 75.88 29.33 -9.57
C LEU A 33 74.80 28.25 -9.73
N HIS A 34 74.98 27.08 -9.12
CA HIS A 34 73.97 26.02 -9.11
C HIS A 34 72.71 26.45 -8.34
N ASN A 35 72.89 27.10 -7.18
CA ASN A 35 71.80 27.63 -6.38
C ASN A 35 71.04 28.73 -7.11
N GLU A 36 71.75 29.66 -7.77
CA GLU A 36 71.12 30.72 -8.59
C GLU A 36 70.21 30.12 -9.68
N LYS A 37 70.70 29.10 -10.39
CA LYS A 37 69.90 28.38 -11.37
C LYS A 37 68.70 27.70 -10.73
N SER A 38 68.90 27.00 -9.61
CA SER A 38 67.82 26.32 -8.88
C SER A 38 66.74 27.30 -8.40
N TYR A 39 67.13 28.47 -7.89
CA TYR A 39 66.17 29.50 -7.48
C TYR A 39 65.40 30.07 -8.66
N LYS A 40 66.06 30.27 -9.80
CA LYS A 40 65.41 30.74 -11.03
C LYS A 40 64.37 29.74 -11.52
N ASP A 41 64.72 28.46 -11.61
CA ASP A 41 63.80 27.40 -11.99
C ASP A 41 62.60 27.33 -11.02
N LYS A 42 62.84 27.55 -9.72
CA LYS A 42 61.79 27.57 -8.70
C LYS A 42 60.88 28.78 -8.79
N ILE A 43 61.41 29.96 -9.15
CA ILE A 43 60.61 31.16 -9.42
C ILE A 43 59.70 30.92 -10.62
N ASP A 44 60.24 30.40 -11.73
CA ASP A 44 59.46 30.11 -12.94
C ASP A 44 58.33 29.09 -12.67
N GLN A 45 58.62 28.06 -11.86
CA GLN A 45 57.61 27.09 -11.43
C GLN A 45 56.53 27.75 -10.57
N LEU A 46 56.91 28.56 -9.58
CA LEU A 46 55.95 29.25 -8.71
C LEU A 46 55.08 30.25 -9.49
N GLU A 47 55.62 30.96 -10.47
CA GLU A 47 54.85 31.85 -11.34
C GLU A 47 53.82 31.07 -12.18
N THR A 48 54.20 29.89 -12.68
CA THR A 48 53.31 28.99 -13.41
C THR A 48 52.17 28.52 -12.52
N ASP A 49 52.47 28.02 -11.32
CA ASP A 49 51.49 27.54 -10.36
C ASP A 49 50.53 28.67 -9.92
N LEU A 50 51.06 29.86 -9.67
CA LEU A 50 50.27 31.05 -9.31
C LEU A 50 49.26 31.40 -10.41
N ASN A 51 49.67 31.31 -11.69
CA ASN A 51 48.77 31.53 -12.81
C ASN A 51 47.66 30.47 -12.92
N VAL A 52 47.97 29.20 -12.61
CA VAL A 52 46.98 28.12 -12.54
C VAL A 52 45.97 28.39 -11.41
N TYR A 53 46.45 28.73 -10.21
CA TYR A 53 45.58 29.03 -9.08
C TYR A 53 44.69 30.26 -9.32
N LYS A 54 45.21 31.30 -9.97
CA LYS A 54 44.40 32.48 -10.36
C LYS A 54 43.24 32.11 -11.29
N ARG A 55 43.47 31.22 -12.27
CA ARG A 55 42.41 30.73 -13.16
C ARG A 55 41.38 29.91 -12.39
N ALA A 56 41.85 28.94 -11.59
CA ALA A 56 40.97 28.10 -10.77
C ALA A 56 40.10 28.93 -9.81
N ALA A 57 40.68 29.97 -9.17
CA ALA A 57 39.93 30.88 -8.31
C ALA A 57 38.86 31.68 -9.05
N LYS A 58 39.14 32.09 -10.29
CA LYS A 58 38.17 32.80 -11.14
C LYS A 58 37.00 31.89 -11.54
N ASP A 59 37.31 30.65 -11.95
CA ASP A 59 36.31 29.66 -12.35
C ASP A 59 35.42 29.27 -11.16
N LEU A 60 36.03 29.00 -10.00
CA LEU A 60 35.28 28.70 -8.78
C LEU A 60 34.37 29.86 -8.35
N ASN A 61 34.81 31.11 -8.52
CA ASN A 61 33.98 32.27 -8.20
C ASN A 61 32.82 32.45 -9.20
N ALA A 62 32.99 32.06 -10.46
CA ALA A 62 31.91 32.03 -11.45
C ALA A 62 30.89 30.94 -11.10
N ASP A 63 31.36 29.72 -10.79
CA ASP A 63 30.52 28.61 -10.37
C ASP A 63 29.74 28.93 -9.08
N LEU A 64 30.38 29.58 -8.11
CA LEU A 64 29.73 30.03 -6.89
C LEU A 64 28.59 31.02 -7.17
N LYS A 65 28.80 31.95 -8.11
CA LYS A 65 27.75 32.91 -8.51
C LYS A 65 26.59 32.21 -9.21
N ILE A 66 26.86 31.22 -10.06
CA ILE A 66 25.81 30.39 -10.70
C ILE A 66 25.04 29.61 -9.65
N ALA A 67 25.74 28.96 -8.70
CA ALA A 67 25.11 28.21 -7.62
C ALA A 67 24.21 29.09 -6.74
N GLN A 68 24.64 30.31 -6.44
CA GLN A 68 23.84 31.29 -5.69
C GLN A 68 22.57 31.71 -6.44
N LEU A 69 22.65 31.91 -7.77
CA LEU A 69 21.47 32.22 -8.59
C LEU A 69 20.49 31.04 -8.63
N LEU A 70 20.99 29.82 -8.85
CA LEU A 70 20.16 28.62 -8.85
C LEU A 70 19.52 28.35 -7.48
N GLN A 71 20.24 28.62 -6.39
CA GLN A 71 19.69 28.52 -5.05
C GLN A 71 18.55 29.51 -4.84
N LYS A 72 18.74 30.76 -5.26
CA LYS A 72 17.70 31.80 -5.17
C LYS A 72 16.46 31.43 -5.99
N ASP A 73 16.64 30.99 -7.24
CA ASP A 73 15.53 30.56 -8.10
C ASP A 73 14.76 29.36 -7.48
N ALA A 74 15.48 28.42 -6.87
CA ALA A 74 14.87 27.28 -6.19
C ALA A 74 14.09 27.70 -4.94
N GLU A 75 14.60 28.67 -4.16
CA GLU A 75 13.91 29.26 -3.02
C GLU A 75 12.61 29.95 -3.45
N GLU A 76 12.66 30.79 -4.48
CA GLU A 76 11.47 31.46 -5.05
C GLU A 76 10.43 30.45 -5.56
N GLN A 77 10.84 29.38 -6.25
CA GLN A 77 9.94 28.31 -6.68
C GLN A 77 9.29 27.58 -5.50
N ASN A 78 10.06 27.33 -4.44
CA ASN A 78 9.56 26.63 -3.26
C ASN A 78 8.53 27.49 -2.50
N GLU A 79 8.78 28.80 -2.37
CA GLU A 79 7.80 29.74 -1.81
C GLU A 79 6.51 29.76 -2.64
N LYS A 80 6.61 29.79 -3.97
CA LYS A 80 5.44 29.75 -4.85
C LYS A 80 4.64 28.46 -4.70
N LEU A 81 5.31 27.31 -4.69
CA LEU A 81 4.67 26.00 -4.47
C LEU A 81 4.00 25.91 -3.09
N GLN A 82 4.63 26.49 -2.06
CA GLN A 82 4.04 26.56 -0.73
C GLN A 82 2.79 27.44 -0.70
N ALA A 83 2.81 28.60 -1.37
CA ALA A 83 1.65 29.46 -1.50
C ALA A 83 0.50 28.78 -2.25
N GLU A 84 0.78 28.06 -3.34
CA GLU A 84 -0.22 27.28 -4.08
C GLU A 84 -0.79 26.12 -3.24
N CYS A 85 0.07 25.39 -2.51
CA CYS A 85 -0.38 24.36 -1.57
C CYS A 85 -1.24 24.93 -0.44
N LEU A 86 -0.89 26.11 0.07
CA LEU A 86 -1.69 26.80 1.08
C LEU A 86 -3.03 27.21 0.51
N ALA A 87 -3.05 27.83 -0.68
CA ALA A 87 -4.27 28.23 -1.38
C ALA A 87 -5.20 27.03 -1.64
N PHE A 88 -4.65 25.89 -2.05
CA PHE A 88 -5.40 24.64 -2.26
C PHE A 88 -5.97 24.09 -0.95
N LYS A 89 -5.20 24.14 0.15
CA LYS A 89 -5.66 23.73 1.49
C LYS A 89 -6.73 24.67 2.07
N THR A 90 -6.66 25.97 1.74
CA THR A 90 -7.66 26.97 2.14
C THR A 90 -8.86 27.03 1.21
N GLN A 91 -8.87 26.25 0.13
CA GLN A 91 -10.00 26.22 -0.78
C GLN A 91 -11.18 25.58 -0.03
N ASP A 92 -12.11 26.43 0.39
CA ASP A 92 -13.25 26.14 1.27
C ASP A 92 -14.33 25.29 0.56
N LYS A 93 -13.94 24.18 -0.06
CA LYS A 93 -14.83 23.28 -0.80
C LYS A 93 -15.74 22.46 0.12
N GLY A 94 -15.77 22.74 1.42
CA GLY A 94 -16.46 21.93 2.42
C GLY A 94 -15.78 20.57 2.62
N HIS A 95 -15.87 20.05 3.83
CA HIS A 95 -15.35 18.73 4.16
C HIS A 95 -16.37 17.66 3.78
N ARG A 96 -15.89 16.56 3.18
CA ARG A 96 -16.76 15.49 2.71
C ARG A 96 -17.17 14.59 3.87
N VAL A 97 -18.47 14.39 4.01
CA VAL A 97 -19.09 13.43 4.93
C VAL A 97 -19.85 12.41 4.10
N VAL A 98 -19.59 11.13 4.35
CA VAL A 98 -20.21 10.05 3.59
C VAL A 98 -21.03 9.17 4.53
N VAL A 99 -22.31 8.98 4.21
CA VAL A 99 -23.18 8.01 4.87
C VAL A 99 -23.26 6.78 3.98
N LEU A 100 -22.89 5.63 4.52
CA LEU A 100 -22.94 4.33 3.84
C LEU A 100 -23.99 3.47 4.56
N LEU A 101 -25.09 3.16 3.88
CA LEU A 101 -26.18 2.36 4.42
C LEU A 101 -26.23 0.99 3.76
N ASP A 102 -26.15 -0.04 4.58
CA ASP A 102 -26.60 -1.37 4.21
C ASP A 102 -28.14 -1.36 4.25
N GLY A 103 -28.77 -1.12 3.11
CA GLY A 103 -30.22 -0.98 3.03
C GLY A 103 -30.99 -2.30 3.23
N ASP A 104 -30.32 -3.45 3.24
CA ASP A 104 -30.95 -4.74 3.53
C ASP A 104 -31.16 -4.93 5.04
N GLY A 105 -30.32 -4.31 5.88
CA GLY A 105 -30.49 -4.35 7.33
C GLY A 105 -30.50 -2.99 8.04
N THR A 106 -30.57 -1.89 7.30
CA THR A 106 -30.86 -0.55 7.82
C THR A 106 -32.13 -0.05 7.14
N ILE A 107 -33.23 -0.67 7.52
CA ILE A 107 -34.54 -0.50 6.86
C ILE A 107 -35.25 0.72 7.45
N PHE A 108 -35.65 1.66 6.59
CA PHE A 108 -36.40 2.85 7.00
C PHE A 108 -37.75 2.47 7.62
N SER A 109 -38.21 3.26 8.60
CA SER A 109 -39.47 3.00 9.29
C SER A 109 -40.67 3.07 8.33
N PRO A 110 -41.68 2.19 8.45
CA PRO A 110 -42.89 2.19 7.62
C PRO A 110 -43.59 3.54 7.57
N GLN A 111 -43.54 4.33 8.65
CA GLN A 111 -44.11 5.68 8.70
C GLN A 111 -43.55 6.66 7.65
N PHE A 112 -42.35 6.36 7.13
CA PHE A 112 -41.77 7.05 5.98
C PHE A 112 -42.13 6.34 4.69
N ILE A 113 -41.91 5.03 4.59
CA ILE A 113 -42.13 4.29 3.34
C ILE A 113 -43.59 4.40 2.85
N GLU A 114 -44.56 4.30 3.76
CA GLU A 114 -46.00 4.39 3.44
C GLU A 114 -46.44 5.76 2.91
N LYS A 115 -45.64 6.81 3.13
CA LYS A 115 -45.88 8.14 2.57
C LYS A 115 -45.32 8.30 1.15
N GLY A 116 -44.76 7.24 0.56
CA GLY A 116 -44.20 7.24 -0.79
C GLY A 116 -43.16 8.34 -0.97
N GLN A 117 -43.28 9.11 -2.05
CA GLN A 117 -42.32 10.14 -2.42
C GLN A 117 -42.09 11.21 -1.35
N LYS A 118 -43.16 11.67 -0.67
CA LYS A 118 -43.04 12.64 0.43
C LYS A 118 -42.29 12.02 1.62
N GLY A 119 -42.50 10.74 1.86
CA GLY A 119 -41.80 9.96 2.87
C GLY A 119 -40.31 9.83 2.61
N GLY A 120 -39.93 9.55 1.35
CA GLY A 120 -38.54 9.50 0.92
C GLY A 120 -37.79 10.80 1.19
N HIS A 121 -38.40 11.94 0.80
CA HIS A 121 -37.84 13.27 1.09
C HIS A 121 -37.71 13.52 2.59
N ALA A 122 -38.73 13.18 3.37
CA ALA A 122 -38.71 13.39 4.82
C ALA A 122 -37.64 12.54 5.53
N ALA A 123 -37.47 11.27 5.13
CA ALA A 123 -36.43 10.40 5.66
C ALA A 123 -35.02 10.90 5.31
N ALA A 124 -34.81 11.31 4.05
CA ALA A 124 -33.55 11.89 3.60
C ALA A 124 -33.21 13.17 4.39
N LYS A 125 -34.18 14.06 4.57
CA LYS A 125 -34.02 15.27 5.38
C LYS A 125 -33.68 14.94 6.83
N GLN A 126 -34.42 14.03 7.47
CA GLN A 126 -34.15 13.66 8.87
C GLN A 126 -32.75 13.05 9.03
N LEU A 127 -32.31 12.20 8.10
CA LEU A 127 -30.96 11.63 8.09
C LEU A 127 -29.88 12.72 7.95
N SER A 128 -30.09 13.65 7.02
CA SER A 128 -29.20 14.79 6.79
C SER A 128 -29.08 15.67 8.03
N ASP A 129 -30.22 16.17 8.53
CA ASP A 129 -30.27 17.11 9.64
C ASP A 129 -29.64 16.49 10.90
N ALA A 130 -29.99 15.24 11.23
CA ALA A 130 -29.45 14.57 12.41
C ALA A 130 -27.94 14.28 12.27
N THR A 131 -27.47 13.89 11.08
CA THR A 131 -26.05 13.63 10.84
C THR A 131 -25.23 14.91 10.97
N LEU A 132 -25.66 15.99 10.31
CA LEU A 132 -24.94 17.27 10.34
C LEU A 132 -24.98 17.89 11.74
N GLN A 133 -26.14 17.88 12.41
CA GLN A 133 -26.27 18.38 13.78
C GLN A 133 -25.35 17.63 14.75
N TRP A 134 -25.29 16.29 14.64
CA TRP A 134 -24.42 15.49 15.49
C TRP A 134 -22.94 15.81 15.23
N LEU A 135 -22.54 15.98 13.97
CA LEU A 135 -21.17 16.35 13.63
C LEU A 135 -20.79 17.74 14.14
N THR A 136 -21.67 18.73 13.99
CA THR A 136 -21.45 20.09 14.52
C THR A 136 -21.39 20.12 16.04
N ALA A 137 -22.11 19.23 16.73
CA ALA A 137 -22.08 19.14 18.19
C ALA A 137 -20.82 18.46 18.75
N ASN A 138 -20.20 17.56 17.99
CA ASN A 138 -19.07 16.73 18.46
C ASN A 138 -17.71 17.16 17.89
N TYR A 139 -17.67 18.05 16.89
CA TYR A 139 -16.45 18.48 16.21
C TYR A 139 -16.45 19.97 15.91
N GLU A 140 -15.24 20.51 15.73
CA GLU A 140 -15.01 21.92 15.41
C GLU A 140 -15.81 22.37 14.16
N PRO A 141 -16.48 23.53 14.23
CA PRO A 141 -17.27 24.09 13.13
C PRO A 141 -16.47 24.14 11.83
N ARG A 142 -17.08 23.64 10.76
CA ARG A 142 -16.53 23.63 9.40
C ARG A 142 -17.66 23.46 8.39
N PRO A 143 -17.50 23.94 7.15
CA PRO A 143 -18.46 23.62 6.11
C PRO A 143 -18.41 22.13 5.81
N LEU A 144 -19.58 21.49 5.78
CA LEU A 144 -19.75 20.07 5.52
C LEU A 144 -20.57 19.88 4.26
N GLN A 145 -20.20 18.90 3.44
CA GLN A 145 -21.00 18.41 2.33
C GLN A 145 -21.31 16.93 2.56
N LEU A 146 -22.57 16.54 2.39
CA LEU A 146 -23.06 15.21 2.71
C LEU A 146 -23.34 14.40 1.44
N TRP A 147 -22.83 13.17 1.40
CA TRP A 147 -23.17 12.14 0.42
C TRP A 147 -23.82 10.98 1.15
N VAL A 148 -24.86 10.41 0.56
CA VAL A 148 -25.55 9.24 1.11
C VAL A 148 -25.64 8.18 0.05
N TYR A 149 -25.06 7.02 0.33
CA TYR A 149 -25.14 5.83 -0.50
C TYR A 149 -25.83 4.73 0.29
N ALA A 150 -26.95 4.25 -0.23
CA ALA A 150 -27.69 3.13 0.31
C ALA A 150 -27.81 2.04 -0.75
N PHE A 151 -27.28 0.86 -0.44
CA PHE A 151 -27.32 -0.30 -1.33
C PHE A 151 -28.28 -1.32 -0.75
N PHE A 152 -29.21 -1.83 -1.56
CA PHE A 152 -30.22 -2.77 -1.08
C PHE A 152 -30.64 -3.72 -2.20
N ASN A 153 -31.09 -4.92 -1.84
CA ASN A 153 -31.76 -5.84 -2.76
C ASN A 153 -33.27 -5.60 -2.68
N LYS A 154 -33.81 -4.90 -3.68
CA LYS A 154 -35.23 -4.50 -3.71
C LYS A 154 -36.17 -5.70 -3.53
N ARG A 155 -35.90 -6.79 -4.27
CA ARG A 155 -36.77 -7.97 -4.23
C ARG A 155 -36.77 -8.61 -2.85
N GLY A 156 -35.58 -8.80 -2.26
CA GLY A 156 -35.43 -9.38 -0.93
C GLY A 156 -36.11 -8.54 0.15
N LEU A 157 -35.90 -7.22 0.09
CA LEU A 157 -36.50 -6.28 1.05
C LEU A 157 -38.03 -6.21 0.93
N VAL A 158 -38.57 -6.15 -0.28
CA VAL A 158 -40.03 -6.15 -0.51
C VAL A 158 -40.66 -7.48 -0.05
N GLU A 159 -40.00 -8.61 -0.27
CA GLU A 159 -40.45 -9.91 0.24
C GLU A 159 -40.42 -9.96 1.79
N ALA A 160 -39.41 -9.35 2.42
CA ALA A 160 -39.34 -9.23 3.88
C ALA A 160 -40.48 -8.35 4.43
N LEU A 161 -40.72 -7.18 3.84
CA LEU A 161 -41.84 -6.30 4.21
C LEU A 161 -43.19 -7.00 4.05
N ARG A 162 -43.35 -7.85 3.02
CA ARG A 162 -44.57 -8.65 2.81
C ARG A 162 -44.82 -9.62 3.94
N ARG A 163 -43.80 -10.38 4.36
CA ARG A 163 -43.93 -11.33 5.46
C ARG A 163 -44.30 -10.65 6.78
N SER A 164 -43.84 -9.41 6.97
CA SER A 164 -44.13 -8.63 8.16
C SER A 164 -45.44 -7.81 8.08
N GLY A 165 -46.24 -7.96 7.02
CA GLY A 165 -47.57 -7.36 6.93
C GLY A 165 -47.62 -5.90 6.49
N PHE A 166 -46.51 -5.32 6.02
CA PHE A 166 -46.44 -3.91 5.61
C PHE A 166 -46.95 -3.70 4.17
N ALA A 167 -48.22 -4.03 3.91
CA ALA A 167 -48.82 -3.99 2.58
C ALA A 167 -48.75 -2.60 1.91
N ILE A 168 -49.00 -1.54 2.69
CA ILE A 168 -48.95 -0.15 2.20
C ILE A 168 -47.52 0.25 1.86
N ALA A 169 -46.55 -0.11 2.73
CA ALA A 169 -45.14 0.19 2.50
C ALA A 169 -44.64 -0.44 1.20
N ILE A 170 -45.04 -1.67 0.90
CA ILE A 170 -44.69 -2.36 -0.36
C ILE A 170 -45.23 -1.59 -1.57
N ALA A 171 -46.51 -1.20 -1.52
CA ALA A 171 -47.14 -0.47 -2.62
C ALA A 171 -46.49 0.90 -2.86
N LYS A 172 -45.93 1.51 -1.81
CA LYS A 172 -45.31 2.83 -1.83
C LYS A 172 -43.79 2.83 -1.90
N PHE A 173 -43.16 1.66 -1.91
CA PHE A 173 -41.71 1.53 -1.81
C PHE A 173 -40.95 2.21 -2.96
N GLU A 174 -41.42 2.08 -4.20
CA GLU A 174 -40.77 2.74 -5.35
C GLU A 174 -40.90 4.26 -5.30
N GLU A 175 -42.07 4.77 -4.92
CA GLU A 175 -42.28 6.20 -4.71
C GLU A 175 -41.35 6.71 -3.60
N PHE A 176 -41.19 5.94 -2.52
CA PHE A 176 -40.26 6.25 -1.43
C PHE A 176 -38.80 6.36 -1.91
N VAL A 177 -38.31 5.37 -2.65
CA VAL A 177 -36.94 5.38 -3.21
C VAL A 177 -36.74 6.59 -4.14
N MET A 178 -37.74 6.87 -4.99
CA MET A 178 -37.71 8.03 -5.88
C MET A 178 -37.63 9.34 -5.08
N GLY A 179 -38.44 9.48 -4.03
CA GLY A 179 -38.44 10.66 -3.18
C GLY A 179 -37.13 10.84 -2.40
N PHE A 180 -36.51 9.75 -1.97
CA PHE A 180 -35.21 9.81 -1.30
C PHE A 180 -34.11 10.29 -2.25
N ASN A 181 -34.05 9.75 -3.46
CA ASN A 181 -33.05 10.13 -4.47
C ASN A 181 -33.23 11.57 -4.98
N GLN A 182 -34.46 12.10 -4.95
CA GLN A 182 -34.75 13.48 -5.35
C GLN A 182 -34.50 14.51 -4.23
N ALA A 183 -34.33 14.07 -2.98
CA ALA A 183 -34.14 14.97 -1.85
C ALA A 183 -32.85 15.80 -1.95
N SER A 184 -31.82 15.27 -2.62
CA SER A 184 -30.55 15.94 -2.86
C SER A 184 -29.77 15.24 -3.97
N GLU A 185 -29.00 15.98 -4.76
CA GLU A 185 -28.17 15.47 -5.85
C GLU A 185 -27.13 14.41 -5.42
N ARG A 186 -26.85 14.33 -4.12
CA ARG A 186 -25.83 13.44 -3.53
C ARG A 186 -26.43 12.26 -2.76
N PHE A 187 -27.73 12.04 -2.88
CA PHE A 187 -28.46 10.97 -2.18
C PHE A 187 -28.82 9.87 -3.18
N LEU A 188 -28.33 8.66 -2.91
CA LEU A 188 -28.46 7.54 -3.83
C LEU A 188 -28.87 6.27 -3.09
N MET A 189 -30.08 5.81 -3.36
CA MET A 189 -30.58 4.48 -3.07
C MET A 189 -30.52 3.66 -4.35
N VAL A 190 -29.74 2.58 -4.32
CA VAL A 190 -29.45 1.74 -5.48
C VAL A 190 -29.85 0.30 -5.21
N ASP A 191 -30.75 -0.23 -6.06
CA ASP A 191 -31.05 -1.65 -6.11
C ASP A 191 -29.87 -2.41 -6.72
N VAL A 192 -29.29 -3.33 -5.95
CA VAL A 192 -28.13 -4.13 -6.37
C VAL A 192 -28.52 -5.46 -7.01
N GLY A 193 -29.83 -5.73 -7.12
CA GLY A 193 -30.37 -6.98 -7.65
C GLY A 193 -30.35 -8.12 -6.64
N THR A 194 -30.56 -9.34 -7.14
CA THR A 194 -30.91 -10.50 -6.31
C THR A 194 -29.71 -11.33 -5.81
N THR A 195 -28.49 -10.96 -6.17
CA THR A 195 -27.30 -11.69 -5.76
C THR A 195 -27.09 -11.54 -4.26
N LYS A 196 -26.89 -12.68 -3.58
CA LYS A 196 -26.63 -12.70 -2.13
C LYS A 196 -25.39 -11.85 -1.81
N GLU A 197 -25.45 -11.06 -0.75
CA GLU A 197 -24.34 -10.21 -0.26
C GLU A 197 -23.86 -9.14 -1.26
N ALA A 198 -24.64 -8.85 -2.32
CA ALA A 198 -24.28 -7.83 -3.30
C ALA A 198 -24.29 -6.41 -2.71
N ALA A 199 -25.20 -6.13 -1.77
CA ALA A 199 -25.26 -4.86 -1.06
C ALA A 199 -23.99 -4.69 -0.20
N ASP A 200 -23.67 -5.70 0.60
CA ASP A 200 -22.48 -5.74 1.45
C ASP A 200 -21.19 -5.60 0.65
N ALA A 201 -21.08 -6.28 -0.51
CA ALA A 201 -19.92 -6.20 -1.37
C ALA A 201 -19.70 -4.76 -1.89
N LYS A 202 -20.77 -4.07 -2.32
CA LYS A 202 -20.67 -2.66 -2.71
C LYS A 202 -20.30 -1.77 -1.52
N LEU A 203 -20.96 -1.97 -0.38
CA LEU A 203 -20.73 -1.18 0.81
C LEU A 203 -19.28 -1.27 1.31
N LYS A 204 -18.69 -2.47 1.27
CA LYS A 204 -17.28 -2.73 1.65
C LYS A 204 -16.29 -2.00 0.74
N VAL A 205 -16.52 -1.99 -0.56
CA VAL A 205 -15.66 -1.28 -1.53
C VAL A 205 -15.78 0.23 -1.34
N TYR A 206 -17.00 0.76 -1.25
CA TYR A 206 -17.20 2.19 -1.02
C TYR A 206 -16.61 2.64 0.31
N LEU A 207 -16.70 1.83 1.37
CA LEU A 207 -16.03 2.11 2.62
C LEU A 207 -14.50 2.21 2.44
N GLU A 208 -13.89 1.27 1.72
CA GLU A 208 -12.44 1.28 1.49
C GLU A 208 -11.99 2.47 0.65
N ASP A 209 -12.73 2.84 -0.38
CA ASP A 209 -12.38 3.95 -1.26
C ASP A 209 -12.57 5.30 -0.56
N GLU A 210 -13.76 5.52 0.01
CA GLU A 210 -14.13 6.81 0.59
C GLU A 210 -13.29 7.16 1.82
N ILE A 211 -12.88 6.16 2.62
CA ILE A 211 -12.13 6.43 3.86
C ILE A 211 -10.70 6.90 3.59
N ARG A 212 -10.12 6.45 2.47
CA ARG A 212 -8.76 6.77 2.05
C ARG A 212 -8.66 8.15 1.39
N LEU A 213 -9.78 8.73 0.96
CA LEU A 213 -9.79 10.08 0.40
C LEU A 213 -9.37 11.10 1.47
N PRO A 214 -8.36 11.96 1.20
CA PRO A 214 -7.94 13.00 2.13
C PRO A 214 -9.06 13.97 2.50
N GLU A 215 -9.97 14.25 1.57
CA GLU A 215 -11.07 15.18 1.73
C GLU A 215 -12.23 14.62 2.57
N THR A 216 -12.30 13.29 2.71
CA THR A 216 -13.31 12.63 3.56
C THR A 216 -12.97 12.84 5.02
N PHE A 217 -13.78 13.68 5.65
CA PHE A 217 -13.70 14.00 7.07
C PHE A 217 -14.30 12.89 7.93
N LYS A 218 -15.50 12.40 7.58
CA LYS A 218 -16.19 11.35 8.35
C LYS A 218 -16.95 10.40 7.46
N ILE A 219 -17.02 9.14 7.90
CA ILE A 219 -17.91 8.11 7.38
C ILE A 219 -18.88 7.70 8.47
N VAL A 220 -20.17 7.84 8.17
CA VAL A 220 -21.28 7.36 8.99
C VAL A 220 -21.74 6.03 8.42
N PHE A 221 -21.48 4.94 9.14
CA PHE A 221 -21.64 3.58 8.65
C PHE A 221 -22.88 2.91 9.24
N GLY A 222 -23.91 2.69 8.42
CA GLY A 222 -25.15 2.01 8.75
C GLY A 222 -25.16 0.53 8.36
N GLY A 223 -24.23 -0.24 8.92
CA GLY A 223 -24.13 -1.70 8.78
C GLY A 223 -23.96 -2.41 10.13
N CYS A 224 -24.42 -1.79 11.22
CA CYS A 224 -24.13 -2.18 12.59
C CYS A 224 -24.81 -3.48 13.06
N HIS A 225 -25.63 -4.09 12.22
CA HIS A 225 -26.47 -5.24 12.53
C HIS A 225 -25.85 -6.57 12.07
N ASP A 226 -24.77 -6.53 11.28
CA ASP A 226 -24.11 -7.71 10.73
C ASP A 226 -22.62 -7.74 11.11
N ASN A 227 -22.23 -8.79 11.84
CA ASN A 227 -20.82 -9.04 12.19
C ASN A 227 -19.93 -9.27 10.95
N GLY A 228 -20.51 -9.51 9.76
CA GLY A 228 -19.81 -9.60 8.48
C GLY A 228 -18.97 -8.36 8.12
N TYR A 229 -19.24 -7.19 8.73
CA TYR A 229 -18.47 -5.97 8.52
C TYR A 229 -17.31 -5.78 9.50
N VAL A 230 -17.22 -6.56 10.58
CA VAL A 230 -16.24 -6.38 11.65
C VAL A 230 -14.80 -6.46 11.12
N ALA A 231 -14.51 -7.45 10.27
CA ALA A 231 -13.18 -7.62 9.68
C ALA A 231 -12.78 -6.40 8.82
N ASN A 232 -13.71 -5.86 8.02
CA ASN A 232 -13.48 -4.68 7.20
C ASN A 232 -13.23 -3.44 8.08
N LEU A 233 -14.07 -3.19 9.07
CA LEU A 233 -13.92 -2.06 9.99
C LEU A 233 -12.61 -2.16 10.80
N ARG A 234 -12.26 -3.34 11.33
CA ARG A 234 -10.98 -3.58 12.03
C ARG A 234 -9.77 -3.32 11.13
N SER A 235 -9.84 -3.72 9.87
CA SER A 235 -8.79 -3.46 8.89
C SER A 235 -8.57 -1.95 8.71
N GLN A 236 -9.65 -1.18 8.54
CA GLN A 236 -9.57 0.27 8.40
C GLN A 236 -9.08 0.97 9.68
N ILE A 237 -9.51 0.50 10.85
CA ILE A 237 -9.01 0.97 12.15
C ILE A 237 -7.49 0.73 12.26
N THR A 238 -7.04 -0.47 11.91
CA THR A 238 -5.61 -0.84 11.95
C THR A 238 -4.78 -0.02 10.95
N ALA A 239 -5.38 0.35 9.82
CA ALA A 239 -4.76 1.23 8.83
C ALA A 239 -4.68 2.71 9.27
N GLY A 240 -5.19 3.05 10.46
CA GLY A 240 -5.09 4.39 11.04
C GLY A 240 -6.24 5.33 10.68
N TYR A 241 -7.40 4.79 10.30
CA TYR A 241 -8.59 5.60 9.94
C TYR A 241 -9.71 5.53 10.99
N LYS A 242 -9.39 5.14 12.23
CA LYS A 242 -10.39 4.95 13.29
C LYS A 242 -11.20 6.22 13.55
N GLU A 243 -10.53 7.35 13.57
CA GLU A 243 -11.08 8.68 13.83
C GLU A 243 -12.05 9.15 12.75
N LYS A 244 -12.03 8.57 11.53
CA LYS A 244 -13.00 8.89 10.48
C LYS A 244 -14.34 8.19 10.65
N LEU A 245 -14.41 7.12 11.44
CA LEU A 245 -15.57 6.22 11.48
C LEU A 245 -16.56 6.62 12.58
N ILE A 246 -17.85 6.61 12.22
CA ILE A 246 -19.00 6.74 13.12
C ILE A 246 -19.98 5.63 12.77
N LEU A 247 -20.52 4.94 13.77
CA LEU A 247 -21.53 3.91 13.59
C LEU A 247 -22.92 4.53 13.61
N LEU A 248 -23.74 4.23 12.60
CA LEU A 248 -25.16 4.59 12.61
C LEU A 248 -25.97 3.43 13.15
N LYS A 249 -26.57 3.64 14.32
CA LYS A 249 -27.42 2.64 14.98
C LYS A 249 -28.77 2.56 14.25
N SER A 250 -29.06 1.39 13.67
CA SER A 250 -30.32 1.11 12.97
C SER A 250 -31.33 0.35 13.84
N TYR A 251 -30.88 -0.61 14.66
CA TYR A 251 -31.72 -1.39 15.58
C TYR A 251 -31.42 -1.07 17.04
N THR A 252 -32.30 -1.51 17.94
CA THR A 252 -32.12 -1.36 19.40
C THR A 252 -30.80 -1.95 19.89
N GLU A 253 -30.38 -3.07 19.29
CA GLU A 253 -29.13 -3.76 19.58
C GLU A 253 -28.13 -3.60 18.43
N ILE A 254 -26.87 -3.34 18.79
CA ILE A 254 -25.74 -3.37 17.87
C ILE A 254 -25.09 -4.73 17.99
N ALA A 255 -24.61 -5.30 16.88
CA ALA A 255 -23.93 -6.59 16.91
C ALA A 255 -22.70 -6.51 17.86
N GLY A 256 -22.59 -7.45 18.80
CA GLY A 256 -21.66 -7.32 19.94
C GLY A 256 -20.20 -7.09 19.55
N GLU A 257 -19.73 -7.70 18.46
CA GLU A 257 -18.37 -7.49 17.97
C GLU A 257 -18.14 -6.11 17.34
N ILE A 258 -19.18 -5.51 16.75
CA ILE A 258 -19.13 -4.14 16.23
C ILE A 258 -19.08 -3.14 17.39
N ALA A 259 -19.89 -3.35 18.44
CA ALA A 259 -19.85 -2.52 19.63
C ALA A 259 -18.46 -2.52 20.30
N ALA A 260 -17.79 -3.67 20.30
CA ALA A 260 -16.45 -3.84 20.84
C ALA A 260 -15.35 -3.02 20.11
N LEU A 261 -15.64 -2.46 18.92
CA LEU A 261 -14.69 -1.60 18.20
C LEU A 261 -14.50 -0.22 18.87
N GLY A 262 -15.40 0.18 19.77
CA GLY A 262 -15.32 1.45 20.49
C GLY A 262 -15.34 2.66 19.56
N LEU A 263 -16.21 2.61 18.54
CA LEU A 263 -16.46 3.71 17.62
C LEU A 263 -17.60 4.60 18.13
N PRO A 264 -17.62 5.91 17.83
CA PRO A 264 -18.75 6.78 18.15
C PRO A 264 -20.05 6.27 17.52
N ILE A 265 -21.17 6.41 18.24
CA ILE A 265 -22.47 5.93 17.80
C ILE A 265 -23.41 7.11 17.59
N LEU A 266 -23.92 7.25 16.37
CA LEU A 266 -25.03 8.13 16.01
C LEU A 266 -26.32 7.31 16.08
N ASN A 267 -27.29 7.80 16.85
CA ASN A 267 -28.65 7.25 16.90
C ASN A 267 -29.63 8.29 16.36
N ILE A 268 -30.49 7.90 15.43
CA ILE A 268 -31.52 8.76 14.86
C ILE A 268 -32.89 8.12 15.18
N PRO A 269 -33.60 8.65 16.19
CA PRO A 269 -34.88 8.09 16.61
C PRO A 269 -35.88 7.99 15.45
N ASP A 270 -36.60 6.87 15.41
CA ASP A 270 -37.74 6.60 14.53
C ASP A 270 -37.45 6.62 13.00
N LEU A 271 -36.20 6.86 12.59
CA LEU A 271 -35.81 6.85 11.18
C LEU A 271 -35.80 5.43 10.60
N PHE A 272 -35.33 4.47 11.38
CA PHE A 272 -35.22 3.06 11.01
C PHE A 272 -36.14 2.19 11.85
N LEU A 273 -36.46 1.00 11.33
CA LEU A 273 -37.12 -0.05 12.11
C LEU A 273 -36.26 -0.44 13.30
N SER A 274 -36.83 -0.47 14.51
CA SER A 274 -36.09 -0.81 15.74
C SER A 274 -35.84 -2.31 15.90
N GLN A 275 -36.61 -3.15 15.21
CA GLN A 275 -36.47 -4.61 15.21
C GLN A 275 -36.18 -5.12 13.79
N LYS A 276 -35.29 -6.10 13.70
CA LYS A 276 -34.92 -6.75 12.43
C LYS A 276 -36.11 -7.54 11.90
N LEU A 277 -36.41 -7.41 10.61
CA LEU A 277 -37.43 -8.24 9.96
C LEU A 277 -36.92 -9.69 9.92
N GLU A 278 -37.71 -10.63 10.43
CA GLU A 278 -37.33 -12.04 10.43
C GLU A 278 -37.27 -12.60 9.00
N THR A 279 -36.06 -12.97 8.56
CA THR A 279 -35.83 -13.72 7.33
C THR A 279 -35.81 -15.21 7.64
N THR A 280 -36.91 -15.76 8.16
CA THR A 280 -37.04 -17.20 8.34
C THR A 280 -37.33 -17.87 7.01
N PHE A 281 -36.28 -18.24 6.27
CA PHE A 281 -36.30 -19.52 5.55
C PHE A 281 -36.03 -20.64 6.55
N SER A 282 -36.91 -20.77 7.55
CA SER A 282 -36.86 -21.91 8.45
C SER A 282 -37.38 -23.10 7.65
N SER A 283 -36.43 -23.92 7.16
CA SER A 283 -36.67 -25.34 6.93
C SER A 283 -37.48 -25.85 8.12
N ALA A 284 -38.69 -26.34 7.85
CA ALA A 284 -39.59 -26.85 8.87
C ALA A 284 -38.97 -28.07 9.55
N ASN A 285 -38.16 -27.84 10.57
CA ASN A 285 -37.82 -28.87 11.55
C ASN A 285 -38.90 -28.84 12.63
N SER A 286 -39.93 -29.65 12.39
CA SER A 286 -40.95 -30.04 13.35
C SER A 286 -40.32 -30.55 14.64
N SER A 287 -40.63 -29.88 15.75
CA SER A 287 -40.28 -30.34 17.09
C SER A 287 -41.37 -31.28 17.63
N LYS A 288 -41.00 -32.56 17.71
CA LYS A 288 -41.37 -33.59 18.71
C LYS A 288 -42.83 -33.71 19.19
N ALA A 289 -43.37 -34.92 18.99
CA ALA A 289 -44.11 -35.64 20.02
C ALA A 289 -43.63 -37.11 20.08
N ALA A 290 -43.55 -37.65 21.29
CA ALA A 290 -42.86 -38.88 21.67
C ALA A 290 -43.65 -40.16 21.35
N SER A 291 -42.95 -41.28 21.09
CA SER A 291 -43.15 -42.54 21.84
C SER A 291 -42.13 -43.61 21.46
N ALA A 292 -41.96 -44.58 22.35
CA ALA A 292 -40.83 -45.49 22.43
C ALA A 292 -41.03 -46.84 21.70
N LYS A 293 -39.86 -47.43 21.35
CA LYS A 293 -39.47 -48.84 21.53
C LYS A 293 -39.80 -49.90 20.43
N VAL A 294 -38.74 -50.69 20.16
CA VAL A 294 -38.66 -52.11 19.72
C VAL A 294 -38.51 -52.42 18.22
N VAL A 295 -37.39 -53.09 17.90
CA VAL A 295 -37.06 -53.85 16.68
C VAL A 295 -37.51 -55.31 16.88
N PRO A 296 -37.92 -56.06 15.83
CA PRO A 296 -36.98 -57.03 15.26
C PRO A 296 -37.10 -57.25 13.72
N ALA A 297 -36.08 -57.92 13.16
CA ALA A 297 -35.93 -58.45 11.78
C ALA A 297 -36.98 -59.55 11.47
N VAL A 298 -37.28 -60.05 10.25
CA VAL A 298 -36.54 -60.51 9.04
C VAL A 298 -37.62 -60.62 7.91
N SER A 299 -37.42 -60.36 6.61
CA SER A 299 -37.14 -61.36 5.54
C SER A 299 -37.50 -60.74 4.16
N SER A 300 -36.67 -60.97 3.14
CA SER A 300 -36.98 -60.75 1.71
C SER A 300 -37.82 -61.90 1.12
N PRO A 301 -38.48 -61.76 -0.05
CA PRO A 301 -37.78 -62.01 -1.33
C PRO A 301 -38.21 -61.16 -2.57
N VAL A 302 -37.20 -60.83 -3.38
CA VAL A 302 -37.05 -61.02 -4.85
C VAL A 302 -38.12 -60.52 -5.87
N SER A 303 -37.62 -59.60 -6.70
CA SER A 303 -37.79 -59.39 -8.16
C SER A 303 -39.01 -58.68 -8.76
N GLY A 304 -38.71 -57.56 -9.40
CA GLY A 304 -39.52 -56.89 -10.42
C GLY A 304 -38.80 -55.62 -10.90
N ASN A 305 -37.93 -55.79 -11.90
CA ASN A 305 -37.00 -54.78 -12.41
C ASN A 305 -37.67 -53.90 -13.47
N VAL A 306 -37.80 -52.59 -13.27
CA VAL A 306 -37.73 -51.59 -14.35
C VAL A 306 -37.23 -50.25 -13.82
N ASN A 307 -36.18 -49.77 -14.46
CA ASN A 307 -35.35 -48.64 -14.10
C ASN A 307 -35.86 -47.35 -14.77
N LEU A 308 -36.03 -46.26 -14.02
CA LEU A 308 -36.07 -44.86 -14.50
C LEU A 308 -36.04 -43.89 -13.30
N GLY A 309 -34.93 -43.92 -12.55
CA GLY A 309 -34.45 -42.80 -11.73
C GLY A 309 -33.15 -42.29 -12.39
N GLY A 310 -32.83 -41.00 -12.40
CA GLY A 310 -32.82 -40.10 -11.26
C GLY A 310 -31.36 -39.73 -11.00
N GLY A 311 -31.04 -38.44 -11.14
CA GLY A 311 -29.91 -37.75 -10.51
C GLY A 311 -28.49 -38.18 -10.93
N PRO A 312 -27.70 -37.29 -11.54
CA PRO A 312 -26.26 -37.43 -11.47
C PRO A 312 -25.83 -37.22 -10.02
N GLN A 313 -25.36 -38.31 -9.43
CA GLN A 313 -24.53 -38.32 -8.24
C GLN A 313 -23.32 -37.42 -8.44
N SER A 314 -22.84 -36.89 -7.31
CA SER A 314 -21.53 -36.28 -7.11
C SER A 314 -20.45 -36.89 -8.00
N ALA A 315 -20.23 -36.27 -9.15
CA ALA A 315 -18.95 -36.34 -9.83
C ALA A 315 -18.03 -35.38 -9.08
N ALA A 316 -16.97 -35.95 -8.52
CA ALA A 316 -15.77 -35.21 -8.19
C ALA A 316 -15.51 -34.16 -9.27
N ALA A 317 -15.47 -32.89 -8.85
CA ALA A 317 -15.03 -31.83 -9.74
C ALA A 317 -13.61 -32.19 -10.21
N THR A 318 -13.52 -32.60 -11.46
CA THR A 318 -12.29 -32.48 -12.25
C THR A 318 -11.79 -31.04 -12.06
N PRO A 319 -10.48 -30.85 -11.84
CA PRO A 319 -9.94 -29.54 -11.49
C PRO A 319 -10.25 -28.57 -12.62
N ALA A 320 -11.09 -27.58 -12.34
CA ALA A 320 -11.23 -26.43 -13.20
C ALA A 320 -9.83 -25.87 -13.44
N THR A 321 -9.43 -25.83 -14.70
CA THR A 321 -8.20 -25.22 -15.17
C THR A 321 -8.11 -23.82 -14.57
N PRO A 322 -6.97 -23.43 -13.95
CA PRO A 322 -6.87 -22.11 -13.34
C PRO A 322 -7.08 -21.05 -14.42
N THR A 323 -8.14 -20.25 -14.30
CA THR A 323 -8.36 -19.10 -15.19
C THR A 323 -7.26 -18.08 -14.87
N MET A 324 -6.19 -18.13 -15.66
CA MET A 324 -5.05 -17.23 -15.50
C MET A 324 -5.48 -15.79 -15.80
N ARG A 325 -5.25 -14.88 -14.86
CA ARG A 325 -5.54 -13.44 -14.95
C ARG A 325 -4.47 -12.72 -15.78
N LEU A 326 -4.86 -11.64 -16.44
CA LEU A 326 -3.93 -10.72 -17.10
C LEU A 326 -3.42 -9.68 -16.11
N LEU A 327 -2.15 -9.25 -16.26
CA LEU A 327 -1.61 -8.15 -15.46
C LEU A 327 -2.32 -6.83 -15.80
N ASP A 328 -2.52 -6.00 -14.80
CA ASP A 328 -3.05 -4.64 -14.96
C ASP A 328 -1.97 -3.76 -15.62
N PRO A 329 -2.16 -3.24 -16.83
CA PRO A 329 -1.16 -2.44 -17.53
C PRO A 329 -0.89 -1.09 -16.87
N THR A 330 -1.76 -0.63 -15.96
CA THR A 330 -1.62 0.66 -15.26
C THR A 330 -0.74 0.58 -14.02
N LYS A 331 -0.37 -0.63 -13.56
CA LYS A 331 0.39 -0.84 -12.32
C LYS A 331 1.78 -1.42 -12.61
N SER A 332 2.81 -0.85 -11.97
CA SER A 332 4.16 -1.41 -12.00
C SER A 332 4.17 -2.86 -11.50
N ILE A 333 5.00 -3.70 -12.13
CA ILE A 333 5.14 -5.13 -11.81
C ILE A 333 5.53 -5.38 -10.33
N SER A 334 6.20 -4.41 -9.69
CA SER A 334 6.55 -4.45 -8.27
C SER A 334 5.35 -4.37 -7.33
N HIS A 335 4.23 -3.81 -7.77
CA HIS A 335 3.02 -3.60 -6.96
C HIS A 335 1.94 -4.68 -7.17
N GLN A 336 2.19 -5.65 -8.06
CA GLN A 336 1.22 -6.70 -8.40
C GLN A 336 1.39 -8.00 -7.56
N LYS A 337 2.26 -7.98 -6.53
CA LYS A 337 2.50 -9.10 -5.57
C LYS A 337 2.68 -10.48 -6.23
N LEU A 338 3.38 -10.52 -7.37
CA LEU A 338 3.66 -11.74 -8.10
C LEU A 338 4.69 -12.59 -7.38
N CYS A 339 4.51 -13.91 -7.39
CA CYS A 339 5.50 -14.81 -6.83
C CYS A 339 6.70 -14.96 -7.76
N THR A 340 7.78 -14.25 -7.45
CA THR A 340 9.04 -14.31 -8.21
C THR A 340 9.56 -15.75 -8.40
N VAL A 341 9.47 -16.58 -7.37
CA VAL A 341 10.00 -17.97 -7.42
C VAL A 341 9.14 -18.85 -8.32
N HIS A 342 7.82 -18.67 -8.31
CA HIS A 342 6.94 -19.38 -9.23
C HIS A 342 7.22 -18.98 -10.68
N TYR A 343 7.22 -17.69 -11.00
CA TYR A 343 7.32 -17.22 -12.38
C TYR A 343 8.71 -17.29 -13.02
N LEU A 344 9.79 -17.29 -12.22
CA LEU A 344 11.16 -17.31 -12.73
C LEU A 344 11.88 -18.64 -12.53
N LYS A 345 11.40 -19.49 -11.61
CA LYS A 345 12.02 -20.79 -11.31
C LYS A 345 11.06 -21.97 -11.38
N ASN A 346 9.75 -21.75 -11.46
CA ASN A 346 8.73 -22.80 -11.41
C ASN A 346 8.82 -23.70 -10.15
N GLU A 347 9.45 -23.23 -9.06
CA GLU A 347 9.82 -24.02 -7.88
C GLU A 347 9.21 -23.46 -6.57
N CYS A 348 8.01 -22.87 -6.62
CA CYS A 348 7.40 -22.34 -5.40
C CYS A 348 6.94 -23.47 -4.45
N LYS A 349 7.71 -23.68 -3.38
CA LYS A 349 7.45 -24.72 -2.36
C LYS A 349 6.11 -24.57 -1.63
N SER A 350 5.56 -23.36 -1.57
CA SER A 350 4.27 -23.09 -0.92
C SER A 350 3.06 -23.45 -1.78
N GLY A 351 3.24 -23.74 -3.08
CA GLY A 351 2.13 -24.14 -3.96
C GLY A 351 0.92 -23.20 -3.86
N LYS A 352 -0.25 -23.73 -3.48
CA LYS A 352 -1.51 -22.98 -3.33
C LYS A 352 -1.59 -22.12 -2.05
N SER A 353 -0.69 -22.30 -1.07
CA SER A 353 -0.63 -21.51 0.16
C SER A 353 0.41 -20.37 0.08
N CYS A 354 0.91 -20.06 -1.11
CA CYS A 354 1.83 -18.94 -1.28
C CYS A 354 1.10 -17.61 -1.03
N GLN A 355 1.70 -16.74 -0.22
CA GLN A 355 1.22 -15.36 0.00
C GLN A 355 1.32 -14.45 -1.25
N TYR A 356 2.01 -14.92 -2.29
CA TYR A 356 2.18 -14.21 -3.55
C TYR A 356 1.38 -14.92 -4.65
N ALA A 357 0.88 -14.14 -5.63
CA ALA A 357 0.00 -14.66 -6.65
C ALA A 357 0.73 -15.59 -7.64
N HIS A 358 0.06 -16.69 -8.03
CA HIS A 358 0.50 -17.69 -9.03
C HIS A 358 -0.44 -17.77 -10.24
N ASP A 359 -1.49 -16.97 -10.26
CA ASP A 359 -2.62 -17.11 -11.18
C ASP A 359 -2.64 -16.04 -12.28
N PHE A 360 -1.48 -15.49 -12.65
CA PHE A 360 -1.28 -14.56 -13.76
C PHE A 360 -0.58 -15.19 -14.97
N THR A 361 -1.04 -14.88 -16.18
CA THR A 361 -0.32 -15.15 -17.43
C THR A 361 0.67 -14.00 -17.68
N LEU A 362 1.96 -14.30 -17.61
CA LEU A 362 3.01 -13.34 -17.94
C LEU A 362 3.49 -13.54 -19.38
N THR A 363 3.71 -12.45 -20.11
CA THR A 363 4.49 -12.45 -21.35
C THR A 363 5.99 -12.54 -21.03
N ASP A 364 6.84 -12.88 -22.01
CA ASP A 364 8.30 -12.92 -21.82
C ASP A 364 8.86 -11.57 -21.33
N SER A 365 8.39 -10.47 -21.92
CA SER A 365 8.76 -9.11 -21.49
C SER A 365 8.38 -8.83 -20.02
N GLN A 366 7.23 -9.33 -19.57
CA GLN A 366 6.80 -9.17 -18.17
C GLN A 366 7.62 -10.07 -17.22
N ARG A 367 7.99 -11.28 -17.64
CA ARG A 367 8.93 -12.12 -16.87
C ARG A 367 10.29 -11.45 -16.73
N ASP A 368 10.81 -10.83 -17.78
CA ASP A 368 12.08 -10.09 -17.72
C ASP A 368 12.00 -8.87 -16.80
N ALA A 369 10.90 -8.12 -16.87
CA ALA A 369 10.65 -7.01 -15.95
C ALA A 369 10.59 -7.49 -14.49
N LEU A 370 9.93 -8.62 -14.23
CA LEU A 370 9.87 -9.23 -12.90
C LEU A 370 11.26 -9.66 -12.43
N ALA A 371 12.10 -10.24 -13.30
CA ALA A 371 13.47 -10.61 -12.99
C ALA A 371 14.34 -9.39 -12.62
N LYS A 372 14.22 -8.29 -13.38
CA LYS A 372 14.93 -7.03 -13.09
C LYS A 372 14.52 -6.44 -11.73
N VAL A 373 13.23 -6.49 -11.39
CA VAL A 373 12.73 -6.02 -10.08
C VAL A 373 13.17 -6.94 -8.96
N ALA A 374 13.14 -8.25 -9.16
CA ALA A 374 13.55 -9.24 -8.16
C ALA A 374 15.02 -9.09 -7.75
N LYS A 375 15.91 -8.77 -8.69
CA LYS A 375 17.34 -8.49 -8.41
C LYS A 375 17.56 -7.29 -7.47
N LYS A 376 16.59 -6.37 -7.36
CA LYS A 376 16.63 -5.23 -6.41
C LYS A 376 16.19 -5.59 -5.00
N SER A 377 15.70 -6.82 -4.80
CA SER A 377 15.31 -7.34 -3.48
C SER A 377 16.39 -8.30 -2.97
N PRO A 378 16.76 -8.25 -1.68
CA PRO A 378 17.78 -9.12 -1.12
C PRO A 378 17.35 -10.58 -1.18
N CYS A 379 18.26 -11.48 -1.54
CA CYS A 379 18.03 -12.91 -1.46
C CYS A 379 17.81 -13.32 0.01
N PRO A 380 16.70 -14.02 0.34
CA PRO A 380 16.42 -14.44 1.71
C PRO A 380 17.52 -15.30 2.34
N ALA A 381 18.17 -16.17 1.55
CA ALA A 381 19.23 -17.05 2.06
C ALA A 381 20.48 -16.26 2.46
N ILE A 382 20.98 -15.38 1.58
CA ILE A 382 22.13 -14.51 1.86
C ILE A 382 21.78 -13.49 2.95
N HIS A 383 20.53 -13.01 2.98
CA HIS A 383 20.07 -12.03 3.98
C HIS A 383 20.14 -12.60 5.40
N SER A 384 19.81 -13.87 5.56
CA SER A 384 19.93 -14.62 6.81
C SER A 384 21.34 -15.15 7.10
N GLY A 385 22.34 -14.79 6.28
CA GLY A 385 23.74 -15.23 6.45
C GLY A 385 24.05 -16.65 5.98
N GLY A 386 23.14 -17.30 5.26
CA GLY A 386 23.35 -18.64 4.69
C GLY A 386 23.81 -18.60 3.23
N GLU A 387 24.09 -19.78 2.66
CA GLU A 387 24.44 -19.93 1.25
C GLU A 387 23.19 -20.06 0.36
N CYS A 388 23.21 -19.39 -0.80
CA CYS A 388 22.11 -19.47 -1.74
C CYS A 388 22.24 -20.69 -2.67
N LYS A 389 21.30 -21.63 -2.56
CA LYS A 389 21.21 -22.83 -3.41
C LYS A 389 21.13 -22.57 -4.92
N TRP A 390 20.67 -21.39 -5.34
CA TRP A 390 20.52 -21.05 -6.76
C TRP A 390 21.77 -20.36 -7.34
N GLY A 391 22.78 -20.04 -6.51
CA GLY A 391 24.01 -19.40 -6.96
C GLY A 391 23.77 -18.19 -7.88
N ASN A 392 24.50 -18.12 -9.00
CA ASN A 392 24.37 -17.05 -9.98
C ASN A 392 23.01 -17.03 -10.71
N THR A 393 22.28 -18.15 -10.68
CA THR A 393 20.95 -18.24 -11.29
C THR A 393 19.83 -17.74 -10.36
N CYS A 394 20.15 -17.29 -9.16
CA CYS A 394 19.17 -16.78 -8.20
C CYS A 394 18.40 -15.56 -8.78
N PRO A 395 17.06 -15.54 -8.71
CA PRO A 395 16.27 -14.40 -9.20
C PRO A 395 16.42 -13.15 -8.31
N PHE A 396 16.87 -13.30 -7.07
CA PHE A 396 17.05 -12.20 -6.12
C PHE A 396 18.49 -11.65 -6.13
N GLY A 397 18.69 -10.48 -5.54
CA GLY A 397 20.00 -9.83 -5.43
C GLY A 397 20.85 -10.45 -4.31
N HIS A 398 22.09 -10.84 -4.65
CA HIS A 398 23.11 -11.27 -3.66
C HIS A 398 23.98 -10.10 -3.19
N VAL A 399 24.05 -9.03 -3.96
CA VAL A 399 24.84 -7.83 -3.67
C VAL A 399 23.94 -6.61 -3.83
N CYS A 400 24.14 -5.63 -2.95
CA CYS A 400 23.47 -4.33 -3.02
C CYS A 400 23.85 -3.62 -4.33
N PRO A 401 22.90 -3.05 -5.10
CA PRO A 401 23.22 -2.30 -6.31
C PRO A 401 24.18 -1.12 -6.10
N GLN A 402 24.26 -0.59 -4.88
CA GLN A 402 25.17 0.50 -4.50
C GLN A 402 26.50 -0.01 -3.90
N SER A 403 26.66 -1.33 -3.74
CA SER A 403 27.84 -2.01 -3.20
C SER A 403 28.39 -1.32 -1.94
N SER A 404 29.71 -1.33 -1.72
CA SER A 404 30.41 -0.72 -0.59
C SER A 404 30.12 0.78 -0.38
N ASN A 405 29.64 1.49 -1.41
CA ASN A 405 29.31 2.92 -1.35
C ASN A 405 27.83 3.21 -1.02
N CYS A 406 27.07 2.23 -0.54
CA CYS A 406 25.66 2.41 -0.22
C CYS A 406 25.42 3.46 0.88
N PHE A 407 24.78 4.57 0.50
CA PHE A 407 24.38 5.64 1.40
C PHE A 407 23.40 5.14 2.48
N PHE A 408 22.47 4.26 2.10
CA PHE A 408 21.48 3.70 3.01
C PHE A 408 22.09 2.72 4.02
N LEU A 409 23.23 2.09 3.71
CA LEU A 409 23.96 1.27 4.66
C LEU A 409 24.54 2.14 5.78
N LYS A 410 25.18 3.27 5.41
CA LYS A 410 25.73 4.25 6.37
C LYS A 410 24.66 4.82 7.30
N LYS A 411 23.40 4.90 6.85
CA LYS A 411 22.24 5.33 7.64
C LYS A 411 21.50 4.19 8.38
N GLY A 412 21.95 2.94 8.29
CA GLY A 412 21.29 1.79 8.93
C GLY A 412 19.97 1.33 8.30
N ASN A 413 19.55 1.92 7.18
CA ASN A 413 18.24 1.69 6.55
C ASN A 413 18.32 0.93 5.21
N CYS A 414 19.47 0.32 4.88
CA CYS A 414 19.60 -0.49 3.66
C CYS A 414 18.74 -1.76 3.75
N LYS A 415 18.11 -2.14 2.64
CA LYS A 415 17.37 -3.41 2.50
C LYS A 415 18.31 -4.62 2.50
N PHE A 416 19.56 -4.45 2.02
CA PHE A 416 20.58 -5.50 1.91
C PHE A 416 21.43 -5.61 3.18
N ARG A 417 20.82 -5.92 4.33
CA ARG A 417 21.47 -5.74 5.65
C ARG A 417 22.71 -6.61 5.92
N HIS A 418 22.88 -7.73 5.24
CA HIS A 418 24.00 -8.64 5.54
C HIS A 418 25.33 -8.09 5.02
N ALA A 419 26.40 -8.20 5.80
CA ALA A 419 27.71 -7.60 5.49
C ALA A 419 28.29 -8.11 4.15
N SER A 420 28.10 -9.39 3.83
CA SER A 420 28.54 -9.98 2.55
C SER A 420 27.83 -9.39 1.31
N MET A 421 26.71 -8.68 1.48
CA MET A 421 25.99 -8.02 0.38
C MET A 421 26.57 -6.65 -0.01
N HIS A 422 27.55 -6.14 0.75
CA HIS A 422 28.24 -4.87 0.50
C HIS A 422 29.76 -5.05 0.35
N ALA A 423 30.22 -6.30 0.27
CA ALA A 423 31.60 -6.61 -0.09
C ALA A 423 31.86 -6.22 -1.55
N SER A 424 33.03 -5.65 -1.83
CA SER A 424 33.46 -5.37 -3.21
C SER A 424 33.39 -6.66 -4.04
N PRO A 425 32.88 -6.62 -5.29
CA PRO A 425 32.86 -7.81 -6.13
C PRO A 425 34.30 -8.34 -6.30
N PRO A 426 34.50 -9.67 -6.33
CA PRO A 426 35.81 -10.22 -6.71
C PRO A 426 36.15 -9.69 -8.10
N ALA A 427 37.35 -9.14 -8.25
CA ALA A 427 37.88 -8.70 -9.53
C ALA A 427 37.75 -9.85 -10.53
N SER A 428 37.05 -9.59 -11.64
CA SER A 428 36.91 -10.52 -12.77
C SER A 428 38.14 -10.45 -13.64
#